data_AF-A0A7Y5R0E3-F1
#
_entry.id   AF-A0A7Y5R0E3-F1
#
_cell.length_a   1.000
_cell.length_b   1.000
_cell.length_c   1.000
_cell.angle_alpha   90.00
_cell.angle_beta   90.00
_cell.angle_gamma   90.00
#
_symmetry.space_group_name_H-M   'P 1'
#
loop_
_entity.id
_entity.type
_entity.pdbx_description
1 polymer ?
#
loop_
_entity_poly.entity_id
_entity_poly.type
_entity_poly.pdbx_seq_one_letter_code
_entity_poly.pdbx_strand_id
1 'polypeptide(L)'
;MPQSAVRTTRDPGGSERIFTAEDGRLWSAARLQQERGAAEAVVFSCISDSRQTVRAIEIGRDHELADVSDETLRAWLRAAPRIGRLT
;
A
#
# COMPACT_ATOMS: atom_id res chain seq x y z
N MET A 1 -2.43 5.56 -35.03
CA MET A 1 -1.35 5.72 -34.02
C MET A 1 -2.02 6.06 -32.68
N PRO A 2 -2.36 5.11 -31.80
CA PRO A 2 -2.88 5.46 -30.48
C PRO A 2 -1.71 5.74 -29.52
N GLN A 3 -1.81 6.86 -28.80
CA GLN A 3 -0.81 7.37 -27.85
C GLN A 3 -0.50 6.35 -26.75
N SER A 4 0.79 6.03 -26.59
CA SER A 4 1.34 5.42 -25.40
C SER A 4 1.13 6.35 -24.21
N ALA A 5 0.04 6.15 -23.48
CA ALA A 5 -0.07 6.66 -22.13
C ALA A 5 1.08 6.03 -21.33
N VAL A 6 2.01 6.86 -20.86
CA VAL A 6 2.93 6.50 -19.78
C VAL A 6 2.06 6.15 -18.59
N ARG A 7 1.66 4.87 -18.49
CA ARG A 7 1.46 4.24 -17.19
C ARG A 7 2.83 4.35 -16.57
N THR A 8 2.98 5.24 -15.61
CA THR A 8 4.07 5.17 -14.64
C THR A 8 4.08 3.72 -14.21
N THR A 9 5.07 2.96 -14.66
CA THR A 9 5.28 1.58 -14.26
C THR A 9 5.58 1.66 -12.77
N ARG A 10 4.52 1.55 -11.96
CA ARG A 10 4.64 1.20 -10.56
C ARG A 10 5.30 -0.16 -10.60
N ASP A 11 6.60 -0.19 -10.32
CA ASP A 11 7.41 -1.39 -10.36
C ASP A 11 6.67 -2.51 -9.60
N PRO A 12 6.21 -3.58 -10.27
CA PRO A 12 5.59 -4.72 -9.59
C PRO A 12 6.61 -5.57 -8.82
N GLY A 13 7.85 -5.10 -8.70
CA GLY A 13 8.97 -5.80 -8.09
C GLY A 13 8.84 -5.87 -6.57
N GLY A 14 8.11 -6.88 -6.07
CA GLY A 14 8.20 -7.40 -4.68
C GLY A 14 7.77 -6.46 -3.54
N SER A 15 7.50 -5.19 -3.83
CA SER A 15 7.16 -4.16 -2.86
C SER A 15 5.67 -3.90 -2.76
N GLU A 16 4.84 -4.49 -3.64
CA GLU A 16 3.38 -4.39 -3.59
C GLU A 16 2.74 -5.76 -3.40
N ARG A 17 1.78 -5.85 -2.48
CA ARG A 17 0.97 -7.05 -2.22
C ARG A 17 -0.51 -6.74 -2.26
N ILE A 18 -1.27 -7.67 -2.80
CA ILE A 18 -2.73 -7.60 -2.87
C ILE A 18 -3.30 -8.59 -1.86
N PHE A 19 -4.25 -8.15 -1.05
CA PHE A 19 -4.92 -8.97 -0.05
C PHE A 19 -6.39 -8.58 0.10
N THR A 20 -7.19 -9.48 0.65
CA THR A 20 -8.60 -9.22 0.97
C THR A 20 -8.70 -8.78 2.42
N ALA A 21 -9.29 -7.61 2.67
CA ALA A 21 -9.57 -7.10 4.00
C ALA A 21 -10.78 -7.80 4.65
N GLU A 22 -11.03 -7.54 5.93
CA GLU A 22 -12.14 -8.16 6.68
C GLU A 22 -13.52 -7.77 6.15
N ASP A 23 -13.64 -6.60 5.52
CA ASP A 23 -14.86 -6.13 4.87
C ASP A 23 -15.08 -6.78 3.49
N GLY A 24 -14.25 -7.74 3.10
CA GLY A 24 -14.33 -8.45 1.81
C GLY A 24 -13.82 -7.64 0.62
N ARG A 25 -13.33 -6.41 0.84
CA ARG A 25 -12.73 -5.58 -0.22
C ARG A 25 -11.29 -5.98 -0.48
N LEU A 26 -10.88 -5.79 -1.73
CA LEU A 26 -9.51 -5.98 -2.19
C LEU A 26 -8.71 -4.70 -1.94
N TRP A 27 -7.54 -4.86 -1.32
CA TRP A 27 -6.61 -3.79 -1.01
C TRP A 27 -5.23 -4.12 -1.57
N SER A 28 -4.51 -3.11 -2.07
CA SER A 28 -3.07 -3.20 -2.28
C SER A 28 -2.33 -2.56 -1.12
N ALA A 29 -1.31 -3.24 -0.61
CA ALA A 29 -0.30 -2.72 0.28
C ALA A 29 0.97 -2.49 -0.55
N ALA A 30 1.47 -1.27 -0.62
CA ALA A 30 2.71 -0.94 -1.32
C ALA A 30 3.71 -0.36 -0.33
N ARG A 31 4.90 -0.98 -0.26
CA ARG A 31 6.04 -0.50 0.51
C ARG A 31 6.61 0.73 -0.19
N LEU A 32 6.80 1.78 0.59
CA LEU A 32 7.40 3.04 0.18
C LEU A 32 8.69 3.18 0.99
N GLN A 33 9.80 2.85 0.34
CA GLN A 33 11.12 3.05 0.91
C GLN A 33 11.50 4.52 0.73
N GLN A 34 11.83 5.20 1.83
CA GLN A 34 12.24 6.60 1.79
C GLN A 34 13.76 6.65 1.58
N GLU A 35 14.22 7.17 0.44
CA GLU A 35 15.64 7.14 0.03
C GLU A 35 16.61 7.84 1.01
N ARG A 36 16.11 8.67 1.93
CA ARG A 36 16.90 9.40 2.95
C ARG A 36 16.59 9.02 4.40
N GLY A 37 15.71 8.06 4.65
CA GLY A 37 15.12 7.85 5.97
C GLY A 37 15.26 6.43 6.51
N ALA A 38 15.41 6.31 7.83
CA ALA A 38 15.37 5.04 8.57
C ALA A 38 13.97 4.38 8.59
N ALA A 39 12.94 5.14 8.21
CA ALA A 39 11.55 4.72 8.23
C ALA A 39 11.13 4.15 6.87
N GLU A 40 10.38 3.06 6.90
CA GLU A 40 9.68 2.52 5.74
C GLU A 40 8.18 2.73 5.94
N ALA A 41 7.43 3.00 4.88
CA ALA A 41 5.99 3.16 4.99
C ALA A 41 5.28 2.08 4.17
N VAL A 42 4.11 1.66 4.62
CA VAL A 42 3.20 0.85 3.81
C VAL A 42 1.98 1.69 3.50
N VAL A 43 1.74 1.86 2.20
CA VAL A 43 0.59 2.58 1.67
C VAL A 43 -0.46 1.57 1.23
N PHE A 44 -1.66 1.70 1.78
CA PHE A 44 -2.82 0.89 1.48
C PHE A 44 -3.79 1.64 0.58
N SER A 45 -4.08 1.06 -0.58
CA SER A 45 -5.07 1.56 -1.54
C SER A 45 -6.17 0.54 -1.76
N CYS A 46 -7.43 0.96 -1.67
CA CYS A 46 -8.55 0.06 -1.96
C CYS A 46 -8.66 -0.12 -3.48
N ILE A 47 -8.54 -1.36 -3.95
CA ILE A 47 -8.70 -1.71 -5.37
C ILE A 47 -10.18 -1.83 -5.71
N SER A 48 -10.97 -2.42 -4.80
CA SER A 48 -12.42 -2.60 -5.01
C SER A 48 -13.20 -1.28 -5.07
N ASP A 49 -12.66 -0.22 -4.47
CA ASP A 49 -13.31 1.08 -4.44
C ASP A 49 -12.25 2.20 -4.45
N SER A 50 -11.92 2.68 -5.65
CA SER A 50 -10.91 3.73 -5.86
C SER A 50 -11.28 5.09 -5.25
N ARG A 51 -12.52 5.25 -4.76
CA ARG A 51 -12.98 6.43 -4.03
C ARG A 51 -12.60 6.41 -2.55
N GLN A 52 -12.19 5.25 -2.02
CA GLN A 52 -11.73 5.14 -0.64
C GLN A 52 -10.43 5.92 -0.42
N THR A 53 -10.34 6.54 0.76
CA THR A 53 -9.16 7.26 1.19
C THR A 53 -7.99 6.30 1.34
N VAL A 54 -6.87 6.64 0.70
CA VAL A 54 -5.60 5.95 0.87
C VAL A 54 -5.21 5.97 2.34
N ARG A 55 -4.69 4.86 2.87
CA ARG A 55 -4.18 4.78 4.24
C ARG A 55 -2.69 4.54 4.20
N ALA A 56 -1.94 5.04 5.18
CA ALA A 56 -0.51 4.77 5.26
C ALA A 56 -0.07 4.60 6.70
N ILE A 57 0.87 3.71 6.94
CA ILE A 57 1.49 3.48 8.24
C ILE A 57 3.00 3.37 8.09
N GLU A 58 3.73 3.92 9.05
CA GLU A 58 5.17 3.72 9.15
C GLU A 58 5.45 2.34 9.77
N ILE A 59 6.34 1.59 9.15
CA ILE A 59 6.85 0.30 9.62
C ILE A 59 8.38 0.39 9.79
N GLY A 60 8.90 -0.41 10.72
CA GLY A 60 10.34 -0.57 10.87
C GLY A 60 10.95 -1.36 9.69
N ARG A 61 12.24 -1.13 9.42
CA ARG A 61 12.99 -1.77 8.33
C ARG A 61 13.03 -3.30 8.36
N ASP A 62 12.75 -3.87 9.53
CA ASP A 62 12.85 -5.30 9.80
C ASP A 62 11.76 -6.13 9.10
N HIS A 63 10.69 -5.50 8.58
CA HIS A 63 9.55 -6.22 8.02
C HIS A 63 9.53 -6.13 6.49
N GLU A 64 9.87 -7.23 5.81
CA GLU A 64 9.67 -7.39 4.37
C GLU A 64 8.20 -7.68 4.06
N LEU A 65 7.59 -6.92 3.15
CA LEU A 65 6.18 -7.11 2.79
C LEU A 65 5.91 -8.52 2.22
N ALA A 66 6.93 -9.14 1.60
CA ALA A 66 6.86 -10.49 1.06
C ALA A 66 6.60 -11.56 2.14
N ASP A 67 7.16 -11.41 3.34
CA ASP A 67 7.06 -12.41 4.43
C ASP A 67 5.90 -12.16 5.39
N VAL A 68 5.23 -11.02 5.26
CA VAL A 68 4.13 -10.61 6.14
C VAL A 68 2.85 -11.39 5.79
N SER A 69 2.24 -12.10 6.73
CA SER A 69 0.96 -12.78 6.49
C SER A 69 -0.21 -11.80 6.27
N ASP A 70 -1.25 -12.23 5.56
CA ASP A 70 -2.43 -11.41 5.26
C ASP A 70 -3.14 -10.90 6.54
N GLU A 71 -3.06 -11.65 7.65
CA GLU A 71 -3.55 -11.22 8.95
C GLU A 71 -2.83 -9.95 9.46
N THR A 72 -1.51 -9.87 9.22
CA THR A 72 -0.67 -8.75 9.63
C THR A 72 -0.92 -7.56 8.72
N LEU A 73 -1.10 -7.78 7.41
CA LEU A 73 -1.56 -6.73 6.48
C LEU A 73 -2.90 -6.13 6.90
N ARG A 74 -3.85 -6.97 7.35
CA ARG A 74 -5.14 -6.52 7.92
C ARG A 74 -4.96 -5.76 9.23
N ALA A 75 -4.03 -6.18 10.10
CA ALA A 75 -3.73 -5.46 11.34
C ALA A 75 -3.14 -4.07 11.04
N TRP A 76 -2.19 -3.98 10.12
CA TRP A 76 -1.59 -2.73 9.68
C TRP A 76 -2.60 -1.81 9.00
N LEU A 77 -3.47 -2.34 8.14
CA LEU A 77 -4.55 -1.57 7.52
C LEU A 77 -5.49 -0.94 8.56
N ARG A 78 -5.79 -1.68 9.64
CA ARG A 78 -6.62 -1.20 10.76
C ARG A 78 -5.92 -0.11 11.57
N ALA A 79 -4.62 -0.25 11.80
CA ALA A 79 -3.80 0.74 12.50
C ALA A 79 -3.48 1.98 11.63
N ALA A 80 -3.51 1.83 10.30
CA ALA A 80 -3.13 2.88 9.37
C ALA A 80 -4.17 4.03 9.35
N PRO A 81 -3.76 5.27 9.69
CA PRO A 81 -4.62 6.43 9.56
C PRO A 81 -5.06 6.65 8.10
N ARG A 82 -6.27 7.18 7.94
CA ARG A 82 -6.77 7.65 6.64
C ARG A 82 -5.99 8.90 6.25
N ILE A 83 -5.17 8.79 5.21
CA ILE A 83 -4.48 9.93 4.62
C ILE A 83 -5.50 10.60 3.67
N GLY A 84 -6.36 11.43 4.26
CA GLY A 84 -7.22 12.34 3.53
C GLY A 84 -6.39 13.50 3.00
N ARG A 85 -6.54 13.77 1.69
CA ARG A 85 -6.07 14.98 1.01
C ARG A 85 -6.08 16.16 1.97
N LEU A 86 -4.92 16.78 2.20
CA LEU A 86 -4.81 18.07 2.90
C LEU A 86 -5.85 18.99 2.23
N THR A 87 -6.91 19.32 2.96
CA THR A 87 -7.87 20.35 2.54
C THR A 87 -7.29 21.71 2.87
#